data_AF-Q8CZ16-F1
#
_entry.id   AF-Q8CZ16-F1
#
_cell.length_a   1.000
_cell.length_b   1.000
_cell.length_c   1.000
_cell.angle_alpha   90.00
_cell.angle_beta   90.00
_cell.angle_gamma   90.00
#
_symmetry.space_group_name_H-M   'P 1'
#
loop_
_entity.id
_entity.type
_entity.pdbx_description
1 polymer ?
#
loop_
_entity_poly.entity_id
_entity_poly.type
_entity_poly.pdbx_seq_one_letter_code
_entity_poly.pdbx_strand_id
1 'polypeptide(L)'
;MNKRLFLKMSLVTLPILALFSQPVLAEENIHFSSCKEAWANGYSDIHEGEPGYSAKLDRDHDGVACELKNAPKGAFKAKQSTAIQINTSSATTSGWVKQDGAWYYFDGNGNLVKNAWQGSYYLKADGKMAQSEWIYDSSYQAWYYLKSDGSYAKNAWQGAYYLKSNGKMAQGEWVYDSSYQAWYYLKSDGSYARNAWQGNYYLKSDGKMAKGEWVYDATYQAWYYLTSDGSYAYSTWQGNYYLKSDGKMAVNEWVDGGRYYVGADGVWKEGQASTASSSNDSNSEYSAALGKAKSYNSLFHMSKKRMYRQLTSDFDKFSNDAAQYAIDH
;
A
#
# COMPACT_ATOMS: atom_id res chain seq x y z
N MET A 1 -30.46 -23.86 42.65
CA MET A 1 -30.41 -22.38 42.66
C MET A 1 -30.84 -21.89 41.28
N ASN A 2 -32.10 -21.45 41.14
CA ASN A 2 -32.66 -20.89 39.91
C ASN A 2 -32.53 -19.37 39.98
N LYS A 3 -31.86 -18.72 39.01
CA LYS A 3 -32.01 -17.28 38.78
C LYS A 3 -32.40 -17.02 37.34
N ARG A 4 -33.55 -16.35 37.24
CA ARG A 4 -34.33 -16.03 36.05
C ARG A 4 -33.65 -14.97 35.19
N LEU A 5 -33.85 -15.09 33.88
CA LEU A 5 -33.65 -14.05 32.86
C LEU A 5 -34.39 -12.75 33.25
N PHE A 6 -33.74 -11.61 33.03
CA PHE A 6 -34.39 -10.32 32.79
C PHE A 6 -33.94 -9.80 31.42
N LEU A 7 -34.83 -9.88 30.43
CA LEU A 7 -34.71 -9.13 29.17
C LEU A 7 -35.04 -7.66 29.47
N LYS A 8 -34.12 -6.74 29.19
CA LYS A 8 -34.42 -5.30 29.07
C LYS A 8 -34.75 -5.00 27.61
N MET A 9 -36.01 -4.70 27.32
CA MET A 9 -36.44 -4.07 26.08
C MET A 9 -36.08 -2.58 26.15
N SER A 10 -35.09 -2.17 25.35
CA SER A 10 -34.81 -0.75 25.10
C SER A 10 -35.65 -0.30 23.91
N LEU A 11 -36.59 0.62 24.13
CA LEU A 11 -37.21 1.40 23.05
C LEU A 11 -36.12 2.26 22.40
N VAL A 12 -35.83 2.03 21.12
CA VAL A 12 -35.06 2.95 20.29
C VAL A 12 -36.06 3.78 19.49
N THR A 13 -36.22 5.04 19.87
CA THR A 13 -36.92 6.06 19.09
C THR A 13 -36.08 6.38 17.85
N LEU A 14 -36.60 6.03 16.66
CA LEU A 14 -36.03 6.45 15.38
C LEU A 14 -36.23 7.96 15.17
N PRO A 15 -35.18 8.74 14.89
CA PRO A 15 -35.36 10.09 14.38
C PRO A 15 -35.85 10.00 12.92
N ILE A 16 -36.97 10.66 12.64
CA ILE A 16 -37.43 10.88 11.26
C ILE A 16 -36.45 11.88 10.63
N LEU A 17 -35.49 11.38 9.84
CA LEU A 17 -34.58 12.22 9.08
C LEU A 17 -35.30 12.73 7.83
N ALA A 18 -35.78 13.97 7.88
CA ALA A 18 -36.25 14.69 6.71
C ALA A 18 -35.05 14.99 5.80
N LEU A 19 -34.85 14.18 4.76
CA LEU A 19 -33.89 14.44 3.69
C LEU A 19 -34.43 15.59 2.83
N PHE A 20 -33.97 16.80 3.10
CA PHE A 20 -34.00 17.86 2.10
C PHE A 20 -33.02 17.50 0.99
N SER A 21 -33.56 17.06 -0.16
CA SER A 21 -32.80 16.91 -1.40
C SER A 21 -32.34 18.29 -1.89
N GLN A 22 -31.19 18.76 -1.40
CA GLN A 22 -30.50 19.85 -2.07
C GLN A 22 -29.89 19.30 -3.37
N PRO A 23 -30.07 19.98 -4.51
CA PRO A 23 -29.36 19.60 -5.72
C PRO A 23 -27.86 19.76 -5.46
N VAL A 24 -27.12 18.65 -5.48
CA VAL A 24 -25.67 18.68 -5.60
C VAL A 24 -25.39 19.20 -7.01
N LEU A 25 -24.96 20.46 -7.10
CA LEU A 25 -24.45 21.00 -8.36
C LEU A 25 -23.24 20.16 -8.76
N ALA A 26 -23.35 19.58 -9.94
CA ALA A 26 -22.25 18.94 -10.64
C ALA A 26 -21.10 19.95 -10.75
N GLU A 27 -19.98 19.69 -10.10
CA GLU A 27 -18.74 20.39 -10.32
C GLU A 27 -18.33 20.12 -11.78
N GLU A 28 -18.53 21.10 -12.69
CA GLU A 28 -18.02 21.02 -14.05
C GLU A 28 -16.49 20.86 -13.96
N ASN A 29 -15.90 19.88 -14.65
CA ASN A 29 -14.44 19.79 -14.75
C ASN A 29 -13.97 20.82 -15.77
N ILE A 30 -14.00 22.08 -15.36
CA ILE A 30 -13.38 23.16 -16.10
C ILE A 30 -11.87 23.02 -15.84
N HIS A 31 -11.08 22.93 -16.90
CA HIS A 31 -9.62 22.94 -16.83
C HIS A 31 -9.09 23.86 -17.91
N PHE A 32 -8.27 24.84 -17.53
CA PHE A 32 -7.60 25.73 -18.47
C PHE A 32 -6.13 25.34 -18.62
N SER A 33 -5.63 25.30 -19.85
CA SER A 33 -4.21 25.13 -20.15
C SER A 33 -3.37 26.36 -19.76
N SER A 34 -4.01 27.55 -19.65
CA SER A 34 -3.37 28.80 -19.26
C SER A 34 -4.39 29.85 -18.79
N CYS A 35 -3.96 30.86 -18.04
CA CYS A 35 -4.85 31.97 -17.68
C CYS A 35 -5.33 32.79 -18.87
N LYS A 36 -4.57 32.77 -19.97
CA LYS A 36 -5.01 33.35 -21.24
C LYS A 36 -6.28 32.68 -21.75
N GLU A 37 -6.37 31.35 -21.62
CA GLU A 37 -7.56 30.59 -21.98
C GLU A 37 -8.71 30.86 -21.01
N ALA A 38 -8.43 30.90 -19.70
CA ALA A 38 -9.42 31.21 -18.67
C ALA A 38 -10.10 32.57 -18.95
N TRP A 39 -9.31 33.63 -19.12
CA TRP A 39 -9.81 34.98 -19.41
C TRP A 39 -10.57 35.07 -20.73
N ALA A 40 -10.10 34.37 -21.77
CA ALA A 40 -10.79 34.34 -23.07
C ALA A 40 -12.17 33.67 -22.99
N ASN A 41 -12.37 32.79 -22.01
CA ASN A 41 -13.64 32.12 -21.72
C ASN A 41 -14.45 32.79 -20.60
N GLY A 42 -14.00 33.96 -20.13
CA GLY A 42 -14.70 34.76 -19.12
C GLY A 42 -14.52 34.31 -17.69
N TYR A 43 -13.48 33.52 -17.40
CA TYR A 43 -13.07 33.15 -16.04
C TYR A 43 -11.93 34.05 -15.57
N SER A 44 -12.04 34.58 -14.37
CA SER A 44 -11.00 35.30 -13.65
C SER A 44 -11.19 35.09 -12.15
N ASP A 45 -10.13 35.32 -11.37
CA ASP A 45 -10.18 35.27 -9.90
C ASP A 45 -10.71 33.92 -9.38
N ILE A 46 -10.14 32.82 -9.88
CA ILE A 46 -10.59 31.45 -9.60
C ILE A 46 -9.99 30.97 -8.27
N HIS A 47 -10.82 30.73 -7.26
CA HIS A 47 -10.35 30.35 -5.93
C HIS A 47 -9.99 28.86 -5.82
N GLU A 48 -9.07 28.51 -4.91
CA GLU A 48 -8.73 27.13 -4.61
C GLU A 48 -9.99 26.31 -4.23
N GLY A 49 -10.22 25.23 -4.97
CA GLY A 49 -11.41 24.38 -4.85
C GLY A 49 -12.53 24.70 -5.84
N GLU A 50 -12.48 25.82 -6.56
CA GLU A 50 -13.45 26.12 -7.61
C GLU A 50 -13.16 25.36 -8.92
N PRO A 51 -14.20 25.00 -9.70
CA PRO A 51 -14.04 24.56 -11.08
C PRO A 51 -13.11 25.48 -11.89
N GLY A 52 -12.09 24.92 -12.54
CA GLY A 52 -11.10 25.68 -13.30
C GLY A 52 -9.82 26.00 -12.53
N TYR A 53 -9.80 25.83 -11.20
CA TYR A 53 -8.59 26.06 -10.42
C TYR A 53 -7.52 25.02 -10.74
N SER A 54 -6.28 25.49 -10.79
CA SER A 54 -5.09 24.64 -10.90
C SER A 54 -3.94 25.39 -10.26
N ALA A 55 -3.17 24.71 -9.40
CA ALA A 55 -1.94 25.26 -8.82
C ALA A 55 -0.89 25.66 -9.90
N LYS A 56 -1.06 25.22 -11.15
CA LYS A 56 -0.22 25.67 -12.28
C LYS A 56 -0.63 27.05 -12.83
N LEU A 57 -1.87 27.45 -12.57
CA LEU A 57 -2.45 28.73 -12.99
C LEU A 57 -2.32 29.80 -11.89
N ASP A 58 -2.29 29.38 -10.63
CA ASP A 58 -1.94 30.20 -9.46
C ASP A 58 -0.42 30.33 -9.34
N ARG A 59 0.14 31.38 -9.95
CA ARG A 59 1.59 31.55 -10.07
C ARG A 59 2.23 31.99 -8.75
N ASP A 60 1.55 32.80 -7.98
CA ASP A 60 2.00 33.35 -6.69
C ASP A 60 1.58 32.50 -5.49
N HIS A 61 0.79 31.44 -5.70
CA HIS A 61 0.34 30.48 -4.68
C HIS A 61 -0.45 31.16 -3.56
N ASP A 62 -1.26 32.17 -3.91
CA ASP A 62 -2.08 32.92 -2.97
C ASP A 62 -3.49 32.32 -2.78
N GLY A 63 -3.80 31.24 -3.50
CA GLY A 63 -5.09 30.56 -3.50
C GLY A 63 -6.07 31.12 -4.54
N VAL A 64 -5.64 32.03 -5.42
CA VAL A 64 -6.46 32.63 -6.48
C VAL A 64 -5.74 32.54 -7.83
N ALA A 65 -6.19 31.63 -8.70
CA ALA A 65 -5.68 31.51 -10.05
C ALA A 65 -6.28 32.54 -11.03
N CYS A 66 -5.47 33.00 -11.99
CA CYS A 66 -5.91 33.82 -13.12
C CYS A 66 -6.62 35.12 -12.73
N GLU A 67 -6.01 35.87 -11.82
CA GLU A 67 -6.62 37.07 -11.26
C GLU A 67 -6.79 38.15 -12.33
N LEU A 68 -7.93 38.84 -12.31
CA LEU A 68 -8.29 39.80 -13.35
C LEU A 68 -7.29 40.96 -13.44
N LYS A 69 -6.69 41.34 -12.30
CA LYS A 69 -5.63 42.36 -12.19
C LYS A 69 -4.40 42.05 -13.08
N ASN A 70 -4.16 40.77 -13.38
CA ASN A 70 -3.02 40.28 -14.15
C ASN A 70 -3.35 40.11 -15.65
N ALA A 71 -4.60 40.29 -16.07
CA ALA A 71 -5.04 40.05 -17.44
C ALA A 71 -4.49 41.12 -18.41
N PRO A 72 -3.84 40.74 -19.53
CA PRO A 72 -3.50 41.67 -20.59
C PRO A 72 -4.74 42.41 -21.09
N LYS A 73 -4.59 43.68 -21.46
CA LYS A 73 -5.71 44.51 -21.94
C LYS A 73 -6.47 43.80 -23.07
N GLY A 74 -7.75 43.50 -22.84
CA GLY A 74 -8.63 42.83 -23.80
C GLY A 74 -8.61 41.29 -23.80
N ALA A 75 -7.78 40.66 -22.96
CA ALA A 75 -7.73 39.20 -22.80
C ALA A 75 -8.99 38.65 -22.10
N PHE A 76 -9.52 39.38 -21.10
CA PHE A 76 -10.76 39.02 -20.45
C PHE A 76 -11.97 39.34 -21.32
N LYS A 77 -12.79 38.32 -21.59
CA LYS A 77 -14.07 38.42 -22.27
C LYS A 77 -15.16 38.14 -21.26
N ALA A 78 -15.73 39.18 -20.67
CA ALA A 78 -16.88 39.04 -19.78
C ALA A 78 -17.94 38.18 -20.47
N LYS A 79 -18.42 37.11 -19.79
CA LYS A 79 -19.58 36.36 -20.26
C LYS A 79 -20.74 37.34 -20.36
N GLN A 80 -21.07 37.77 -21.58
CA GLN A 80 -22.23 38.60 -21.82
C GLN A 80 -23.46 37.78 -21.44
N SER A 81 -24.25 38.31 -20.51
CA SER A 81 -25.59 37.84 -20.22
C SER A 81 -26.49 38.16 -21.42
N THR A 82 -26.40 37.33 -22.45
CA THR A 82 -27.31 37.42 -23.59
C THR A 82 -28.71 37.08 -23.10
N ALA A 83 -29.59 38.09 -23.04
CA ALA A 83 -31.02 37.88 -22.88
C ALA A 83 -31.52 37.09 -24.10
N ILE A 84 -31.61 35.76 -23.95
CA ILE A 84 -32.15 34.88 -24.98
C ILE A 84 -33.66 35.09 -25.03
N GLN A 85 -34.12 35.76 -26.08
CA GLN A 85 -35.50 35.73 -26.54
C GLN A 85 -35.88 34.28 -26.87
N ILE A 86 -36.90 33.78 -26.17
CA ILE A 86 -37.42 32.43 -26.30
C ILE A 86 -38.05 32.25 -27.69
N ASN A 87 -37.43 31.42 -28.51
CA ASN A 87 -38.11 30.68 -29.58
C ASN A 87 -37.72 29.20 -29.42
N THR A 88 -38.71 28.40 -29.04
CA THR A 88 -38.70 26.96 -28.80
C THR A 88 -37.91 26.14 -29.83
N SER A 89 -36.75 25.60 -29.45
CA SER A 89 -36.30 24.21 -29.74
C SER A 89 -34.90 23.94 -29.12
N SER A 90 -34.83 22.91 -28.25
CA SER A 90 -33.63 22.29 -27.67
C SER A 90 -32.81 23.09 -26.64
N ALA A 91 -33.29 23.19 -25.39
CA ALA A 91 -32.39 23.38 -24.24
C ALA A 91 -31.49 22.14 -24.12
N THR A 92 -30.21 22.25 -24.49
CA THR A 92 -29.25 21.15 -24.34
C THR A 92 -28.94 20.96 -22.86
N THR A 93 -29.30 19.79 -22.32
CA THR A 93 -28.99 19.41 -20.95
C THR A 93 -27.48 19.22 -20.78
N SER A 94 -26.84 19.91 -19.83
CA SER A 94 -25.45 19.69 -19.43
C SER A 94 -25.36 19.31 -17.95
N GLY A 95 -24.25 18.69 -17.53
CA GLY A 95 -24.00 18.27 -16.15
C GLY A 95 -24.60 16.91 -15.78
N TRP A 96 -24.72 16.65 -14.47
CA TRP A 96 -25.27 15.40 -13.94
C TRP A 96 -26.79 15.33 -14.09
N VAL A 97 -27.28 14.24 -14.67
CA VAL A 97 -28.70 13.98 -14.86
C VAL A 97 -29.02 12.56 -14.43
N LYS A 98 -30.10 12.38 -13.65
CA LYS A 98 -30.59 11.06 -13.27
C LYS A 98 -31.75 10.65 -14.18
N GLN A 99 -31.61 9.52 -14.87
CA GLN A 99 -32.62 8.96 -15.77
C GLN A 99 -32.76 7.46 -15.49
N ASP A 100 -33.99 6.97 -15.36
CA ASP A 100 -34.30 5.55 -15.08
C ASP A 100 -33.48 4.94 -13.92
N GLY A 101 -33.29 5.73 -12.87
CA GLY A 101 -32.54 5.31 -11.67
C GLY A 101 -31.02 5.37 -11.78
N ALA A 102 -30.46 5.59 -12.97
CA ALA A 102 -29.02 5.73 -13.19
C ALA A 102 -28.60 7.19 -13.38
N TRP A 103 -27.36 7.51 -12.99
CA TRP A 103 -26.76 8.82 -13.22
C TRP A 103 -26.00 8.82 -14.55
N TYR A 104 -26.13 9.93 -15.27
CA TYR A 104 -25.44 10.22 -16.52
C TYR A 104 -24.80 11.60 -16.41
N TYR A 105 -23.74 11.84 -17.18
CA TYR A 105 -23.14 13.16 -17.29
C TYR A 105 -23.16 13.62 -18.74
N PHE A 106 -23.63 14.84 -18.96
CA PHE A 106 -23.65 15.51 -20.26
C PHE A 106 -22.58 16.61 -20.28
N ASP A 107 -21.76 16.62 -21.32
CA ASP A 107 -20.74 17.66 -21.51
C ASP A 107 -21.37 19.03 -21.81
N GLY A 108 -20.53 20.07 -21.94
CA GLY A 108 -21.00 21.44 -22.21
C GLY A 108 -21.75 21.60 -23.55
N ASN A 109 -21.70 20.61 -24.44
CA ASN A 109 -22.42 20.58 -25.71
C ASN A 109 -23.69 19.73 -25.64
N GLY A 110 -24.02 19.16 -24.48
CA GLY A 110 -25.13 18.25 -24.30
C GLY A 110 -24.90 16.85 -24.86
N ASN A 111 -23.65 16.43 -25.07
CA ASN A 111 -23.33 15.05 -25.41
C ASN A 111 -23.13 14.21 -24.15
N LEU A 112 -23.63 12.99 -24.18
CA LEU A 112 -23.50 12.05 -23.08
C LEU A 112 -22.05 11.51 -23.00
N VAL A 113 -21.40 11.71 -21.85
CA VAL A 113 -20.03 11.25 -21.58
C VAL A 113 -20.00 9.75 -21.32
N LYS A 114 -19.06 9.03 -21.96
CA LYS A 114 -18.93 7.57 -21.92
C LYS A 114 -17.46 7.15 -21.88
N ASN A 115 -17.17 6.04 -21.20
CA ASN A 115 -15.83 5.47 -21.03
C ASN A 115 -14.80 6.51 -20.57
N ALA A 116 -15.21 7.37 -19.64
CA ALA A 116 -14.41 8.50 -19.23
C ALA A 116 -14.68 8.86 -17.77
N TRP A 117 -13.67 9.46 -17.15
CA TRP A 117 -13.80 10.07 -15.85
C TRP A 117 -14.46 11.44 -15.96
N GLN A 118 -15.35 11.72 -15.04
CA GLN A 118 -15.82 13.05 -14.71
C GLN A 118 -15.55 13.25 -13.22
N GLY A 119 -14.43 13.90 -12.89
CA GLY A 119 -14.05 14.24 -11.53
C GLY A 119 -13.72 12.96 -10.77
N SER A 120 -14.46 12.68 -9.70
CA SER A 120 -14.28 11.44 -8.94
C SER A 120 -15.11 10.25 -9.45
N TYR A 121 -15.86 10.42 -10.54
CA TYR A 121 -16.84 9.46 -11.03
C TYR A 121 -16.42 8.89 -12.39
N TYR A 122 -16.80 7.65 -12.67
CA TYR A 122 -16.55 7.01 -13.97
C TYR A 122 -17.85 6.74 -14.72
N LEU A 123 -17.93 7.17 -15.98
CA LEU A 123 -19.05 6.91 -16.86
C LEU A 123 -18.73 5.71 -17.75
N LYS A 124 -19.57 4.68 -17.72
CA LYS A 124 -19.38 3.43 -18.46
C LYS A 124 -19.69 3.57 -19.95
N ALA A 125 -19.55 2.49 -20.70
CA ALA A 125 -19.82 2.47 -22.14
C ALA A 125 -21.27 2.83 -22.52
N ASP A 126 -22.23 2.55 -21.63
CA ASP A 126 -23.63 2.93 -21.80
C ASP A 126 -23.93 4.35 -21.26
N GLY A 127 -22.93 5.03 -20.70
CA GLY A 127 -23.06 6.36 -20.10
C GLY A 127 -23.45 6.39 -18.65
N LYS A 128 -23.80 5.24 -18.07
CA LYS A 128 -24.18 5.18 -16.65
C LYS A 128 -22.96 5.38 -15.78
N MET A 129 -23.11 6.15 -14.72
CA MET A 129 -22.13 6.23 -13.65
C MET A 129 -21.92 4.86 -13.03
N ALA A 130 -20.67 4.42 -12.95
CA ALA A 130 -20.30 3.22 -12.22
C ALA A 130 -20.53 3.41 -10.72
N GLN A 131 -21.11 2.41 -10.07
CA GLN A 131 -21.47 2.49 -8.65
C GLN A 131 -21.39 1.11 -8.00
N SER A 132 -20.71 1.02 -6.85
CA SER A 132 -20.46 -0.24 -6.12
C SER A 132 -19.81 -1.34 -6.98
N GLU A 133 -18.95 -0.97 -7.93
CA GLU A 133 -18.37 -1.88 -8.92
C GLU A 133 -16.90 -1.57 -9.22
N TRP A 134 -16.21 -2.57 -9.77
CA TRP A 134 -14.82 -2.44 -10.23
C TRP A 134 -14.80 -2.01 -11.70
N ILE A 135 -13.92 -1.06 -12.02
CA ILE A 135 -13.64 -0.61 -13.39
C ILE A 135 -12.15 -0.75 -13.66
N TYR A 136 -11.82 -1.37 -14.80
CA TYR A 136 -10.48 -1.30 -15.35
C TYR A 136 -10.43 -0.17 -16.36
N ASP A 137 -9.55 0.80 -16.13
CA ASP A 137 -9.30 1.88 -17.07
C ASP A 137 -8.03 1.57 -17.87
N SER A 138 -8.21 1.29 -19.17
CA SER A 138 -7.11 0.95 -20.08
C SER A 138 -6.15 2.12 -20.33
N SER A 139 -6.59 3.36 -20.20
CA SER A 139 -5.74 4.56 -20.36
C SER A 139 -4.80 4.72 -19.18
N TYR A 140 -5.26 4.38 -17.96
CA TYR A 140 -4.44 4.39 -16.75
C TYR A 140 -3.77 3.05 -16.42
N GLN A 141 -4.13 2.00 -17.17
CA GLN A 141 -3.69 0.62 -17.00
C GLN A 141 -3.86 0.13 -15.56
N ALA A 142 -5.03 0.41 -14.97
CA ALA A 142 -5.27 0.17 -13.56
C ALA A 142 -6.75 -0.12 -13.25
N TRP A 143 -6.95 -0.89 -12.18
CA TRP A 143 -8.27 -1.09 -11.57
C TRP A 143 -8.61 0.03 -10.60
N TYR A 144 -9.89 0.38 -10.56
CA TYR A 144 -10.50 1.32 -9.62
C TYR A 144 -11.77 0.71 -9.06
N TYR A 145 -12.10 1.03 -7.81
CA TYR A 145 -13.38 0.68 -7.22
C TYR A 145 -14.22 1.93 -7.04
N LEU A 146 -15.44 1.93 -7.59
CA LEU A 146 -16.39 3.02 -7.43
C LEU A 146 -17.32 2.66 -6.27
N LYS A 147 -17.37 3.53 -5.26
CA LYS A 147 -18.16 3.33 -4.04
C LYS A 147 -19.67 3.41 -4.33
N SER A 148 -20.48 3.23 -3.30
CA SER A 148 -21.93 3.35 -3.37
C SER A 148 -22.43 4.76 -3.72
N ASP A 149 -21.60 5.80 -3.55
CA ASP A 149 -21.87 7.17 -3.98
C ASP A 149 -21.37 7.46 -5.41
N GLY A 150 -20.74 6.48 -6.08
CA GLY A 150 -20.16 6.59 -7.41
C GLY A 150 -18.73 7.14 -7.45
N SER A 151 -18.24 7.72 -6.36
CA SER A 151 -16.87 8.23 -6.30
C SER A 151 -15.87 7.09 -6.14
N TYR A 152 -14.68 7.22 -6.75
CA TYR A 152 -13.64 6.19 -6.61
C TYR A 152 -13.09 6.13 -5.16
N ALA A 153 -12.81 4.91 -4.69
CA ALA A 153 -12.14 4.68 -3.41
C ALA A 153 -10.65 5.00 -3.52
N LYS A 154 -10.08 5.62 -2.47
CA LYS A 154 -8.65 5.94 -2.34
C LYS A 154 -8.22 5.88 -0.88
N ASN A 155 -6.96 5.49 -0.63
CA ASN A 155 -6.43 5.20 0.71
C ASN A 155 -7.37 4.28 1.51
N ALA A 156 -7.88 3.26 0.85
CA ALA A 156 -8.98 2.47 1.40
C ALA A 156 -8.87 1.01 0.95
N TRP A 157 -9.40 0.14 1.79
CA TRP A 157 -9.57 -1.27 1.49
C TRP A 157 -10.95 -1.51 0.88
N GLN A 158 -11.01 -2.29 -0.18
CA GLN A 158 -12.22 -2.91 -0.69
C GLN A 158 -12.04 -4.42 -0.66
N GLY A 159 -12.60 -5.10 0.33
CA GLY A 159 -12.35 -6.52 0.55
C GLY A 159 -10.85 -6.79 0.80
N ALA A 160 -10.23 -7.64 -0.03
CA ALA A 160 -8.81 -7.97 0.08
C ALA A 160 -7.89 -7.03 -0.73
N TYR A 161 -8.44 -6.00 -1.38
CA TYR A 161 -7.73 -5.13 -2.31
C TYR A 161 -7.52 -3.75 -1.68
N TYR A 162 -6.38 -3.12 -1.97
CA TYR A 162 -6.08 -1.78 -1.49
C TYR A 162 -6.07 -0.77 -2.65
N LEU A 163 -6.79 0.34 -2.47
CA LEU A 163 -6.83 1.46 -3.41
C LEU A 163 -5.88 2.54 -2.89
N LYS A 164 -4.85 2.87 -3.69
CA LYS A 164 -3.83 3.87 -3.35
C LYS A 164 -4.41 5.29 -3.31
N SER A 165 -3.59 6.27 -2.95
CA SER A 165 -4.01 7.69 -2.86
C SER A 165 -4.56 8.26 -4.17
N ASN A 166 -4.11 7.73 -5.31
CA ASN A 166 -4.59 8.09 -6.65
C ASN A 166 -5.75 7.21 -7.14
N GLY A 167 -6.34 6.38 -6.29
CA GLY A 167 -7.45 5.49 -6.61
C GLY A 167 -7.09 4.18 -7.30
N LYS A 168 -5.86 4.04 -7.81
CA LYS A 168 -5.41 2.79 -8.46
C LYS A 168 -5.33 1.67 -7.43
N MET A 169 -5.86 0.49 -7.77
CA MET A 169 -5.64 -0.72 -7.02
C MET A 169 -4.15 -1.09 -7.03
N ALA A 170 -3.58 -1.36 -5.87
CA ALA A 170 -2.20 -1.80 -5.75
C ALA A 170 -2.05 -3.25 -6.23
N GLN A 171 -0.98 -3.55 -6.98
CA GLN A 171 -0.70 -4.88 -7.54
C GLN A 171 0.80 -5.17 -7.58
N GLY A 172 1.22 -6.26 -6.93
CA GLY A 172 2.62 -6.68 -6.90
C GLY A 172 3.55 -5.67 -6.21
N GLU A 173 3.06 -4.96 -5.19
CA GLU A 173 3.75 -3.83 -4.59
C GLU A 173 3.50 -3.73 -3.08
N TRP A 174 4.41 -3.05 -2.38
CA TRP A 174 4.26 -2.67 -0.99
C TRP A 174 3.48 -1.36 -0.87
N VAL A 175 2.58 -1.28 0.10
CA VAL A 175 1.87 -0.04 0.46
C VAL A 175 1.97 0.20 1.96
N TYR A 176 2.05 1.47 2.33
CA TYR A 176 1.89 1.91 3.70
C TYR A 176 0.50 2.53 3.87
N ASP A 177 -0.30 1.96 4.77
CA ASP A 177 -1.58 2.54 5.16
C ASP A 177 -1.38 3.36 6.44
N SER A 178 -1.36 4.68 6.28
CA SER A 178 -1.15 5.63 7.38
C SER A 178 -2.25 5.56 8.44
N SER A 179 -3.45 5.09 8.10
CA SER A 179 -4.57 4.96 9.05
C SER A 179 -4.31 3.82 10.04
N TYR A 180 -3.69 2.74 9.57
CA TYR A 180 -3.31 1.59 10.40
C TYR A 180 -1.84 1.64 10.86
N GLN A 181 -1.08 2.62 10.39
CA GLN A 181 0.36 2.76 10.59
C GLN A 181 1.15 1.49 10.24
N ALA A 182 0.72 0.80 9.19
CA ALA A 182 1.23 -0.53 8.85
C ALA A 182 1.57 -0.67 7.36
N TRP A 183 2.60 -1.49 7.10
CA TRP A 183 2.94 -1.93 5.76
C TRP A 183 2.15 -3.18 5.39
N TYR A 184 1.77 -3.26 4.12
CA TYR A 184 1.10 -4.41 3.51
C TYR A 184 1.76 -4.70 2.16
N TYR A 185 1.72 -5.96 1.75
CA TYR A 185 2.11 -6.35 0.40
C TYR A 185 0.89 -6.83 -0.37
N LEU A 186 0.63 -6.23 -1.53
CA LEU A 186 -0.43 -6.67 -2.45
C LEU A 186 0.21 -7.56 -3.51
N LYS A 187 -0.30 -8.78 -3.64
CA LYS A 187 0.16 -9.75 -4.63
C LYS A 187 -0.18 -9.26 -6.06
N SER A 188 0.32 -9.96 -7.07
CA SER A 188 0.01 -9.67 -8.48
C SER A 188 -1.48 -9.72 -8.80
N ASP A 189 -2.24 -10.57 -8.10
CA ASP A 189 -3.71 -10.64 -8.18
C ASP A 189 -4.42 -9.47 -7.48
N GLY A 190 -3.69 -8.56 -6.83
CA GLY A 190 -4.18 -7.40 -6.09
C GLY A 190 -4.57 -7.67 -4.64
N SER A 191 -4.73 -8.93 -4.24
CA SER A 191 -5.08 -9.27 -2.86
C SER A 191 -3.87 -9.18 -1.93
N TYR A 192 -4.08 -8.77 -0.68
CA TYR A 192 -2.98 -8.69 0.28
C TYR A 192 -2.42 -10.07 0.67
N ALA A 193 -1.10 -10.15 0.84
CA ALA A 193 -0.43 -11.31 1.39
C ALA A 193 -0.64 -11.39 2.91
N ARG A 194 -0.81 -12.61 3.44
CA ARG A 194 -1.03 -12.88 4.88
C ARG A 194 -0.56 -14.28 5.23
N ASN A 195 -0.07 -14.46 6.46
CA ASN A 195 0.57 -15.70 6.93
C ASN A 195 1.64 -16.21 5.96
N ALA A 196 2.42 -15.29 5.39
CA ALA A 196 3.33 -15.59 4.30
C ALA A 196 4.54 -14.67 4.30
N TRP A 197 5.64 -15.21 3.78
CA TRP A 197 6.84 -14.44 3.48
C TRP A 197 6.72 -13.73 2.13
N GLN A 198 7.20 -12.50 2.06
CA GLN A 198 7.45 -11.77 0.83
C GLN A 198 8.88 -11.25 0.87
N GLY A 199 9.79 -11.88 0.12
CA GLY A 199 11.22 -11.61 0.24
C GLY A 199 11.69 -11.86 1.68
N ASN A 200 12.30 -10.85 2.31
CA ASN A 200 12.82 -10.95 3.67
C ASN A 200 11.79 -10.55 4.75
N TYR A 201 10.53 -10.32 4.39
CA TYR A 201 9.51 -9.75 5.27
C TYR A 201 8.40 -10.77 5.53
N TYR A 202 7.81 -10.73 6.72
CA TYR A 202 6.68 -11.59 7.07
C TYR A 202 5.38 -10.79 7.19
N LEU A 203 4.32 -11.24 6.52
CA LEU A 203 2.98 -10.66 6.61
C LEU A 203 2.12 -11.51 7.56
N LYS A 204 1.62 -10.89 8.63
CA LYS A 204 0.82 -11.53 9.68
C LYS A 204 -0.57 -11.93 9.18
N SER A 205 -1.37 -12.53 10.05
CA SER A 205 -2.70 -13.02 9.72
C SER A 205 -3.67 -11.94 9.24
N ASP A 206 -3.48 -10.68 9.63
CA ASP A 206 -4.26 -9.51 9.20
C ASP A 206 -3.60 -8.75 8.03
N GLY A 207 -2.53 -9.31 7.45
CA GLY A 207 -1.80 -8.73 6.33
C GLY A 207 -0.74 -7.69 6.70
N LYS A 208 -0.67 -7.27 7.97
CA LYS A 208 0.33 -6.30 8.41
C LYS A 208 1.71 -6.95 8.40
N MET A 209 2.70 -6.23 7.88
CA MET A 209 4.09 -6.62 8.00
C MET A 209 4.51 -6.63 9.47
N ALA A 210 5.11 -7.73 9.91
CA ALA A 210 5.74 -7.81 11.23
C ALA A 210 7.00 -6.92 11.28
N LYS A 211 7.21 -6.22 12.40
CA LYS A 211 8.31 -5.27 12.57
C LYS A 211 8.70 -5.13 14.04
N GLY A 212 9.97 -5.41 14.37
CA GLY A 212 10.47 -5.37 15.74
C GLY A 212 9.80 -6.38 16.66
N GLU A 213 9.45 -7.56 16.14
CA GLU A 213 8.65 -8.55 16.86
C GLU A 213 9.02 -9.99 16.46
N TRP A 214 8.70 -10.93 17.35
CA TRP A 214 8.81 -12.36 17.09
C TRP A 214 7.56 -12.88 16.37
N VAL A 215 7.76 -13.75 15.37
CA VAL A 215 6.67 -14.49 14.72
C VAL A 215 6.96 -15.97 14.72
N TYR A 216 5.91 -16.78 14.88
CA TYR A 216 6.00 -18.22 14.71
C TYR A 216 5.45 -18.59 13.34
N ASP A 217 6.30 -19.16 12.49
CA ASP A 217 5.88 -19.69 11.20
C ASP A 217 5.44 -21.15 11.37
N ALA A 218 4.13 -21.40 11.23
CA ALA A 218 3.56 -22.73 11.39
C ALA A 218 4.02 -23.73 10.31
N THR A 219 4.44 -23.26 9.13
CA THR A 219 4.94 -24.11 8.04
C THR A 219 6.34 -24.61 8.38
N TYR A 220 7.20 -23.72 8.86
CA TYR A 220 8.57 -24.07 9.26
C TYR A 220 8.68 -24.60 10.69
N GLN A 221 7.61 -24.48 11.48
CA GLN A 221 7.55 -24.83 12.89
C GLN A 221 8.68 -24.18 13.70
N ALA A 222 8.96 -22.92 13.39
CA ALA A 222 10.10 -22.19 13.95
C ALA A 222 9.72 -20.74 14.24
N TRP A 223 10.39 -20.19 15.26
CA TRP A 223 10.34 -18.77 15.56
C TRP A 223 11.32 -18.00 14.67
N TYR A 224 10.92 -16.81 14.27
CA TYR A 224 11.71 -15.83 13.56
C TYR A 224 11.59 -14.49 14.27
N TYR A 225 12.63 -13.67 14.19
CA TYR A 225 12.57 -12.30 14.66
C TYR A 225 12.64 -11.33 13.48
N LEU A 226 11.68 -10.42 13.37
CA LEU A 226 11.69 -9.36 12.37
C LEU A 226 12.28 -8.11 13.00
N THR A 227 13.32 -7.58 12.40
CA THR A 227 14.04 -6.41 12.90
C THR A 227 13.20 -5.13 12.79
N SER A 228 13.76 -4.02 13.26
CA SER A 228 13.09 -2.72 13.24
C SER A 228 12.77 -2.22 11.83
N ASP A 229 13.34 -2.76 10.75
CA ASP A 229 12.94 -2.41 9.37
C ASP A 229 11.90 -3.38 8.78
N GLY A 230 11.66 -4.52 9.44
CA GLY A 230 10.73 -5.58 9.03
C GLY A 230 11.41 -6.79 8.41
N SER A 231 12.67 -6.69 8.02
CA SER A 231 13.44 -7.84 7.52
C SER A 231 13.72 -8.83 8.65
N TYR A 232 13.75 -10.13 8.34
CA TYR A 232 14.12 -11.13 9.35
C TYR A 232 15.60 -11.02 9.75
N ALA A 233 15.87 -11.20 11.03
CA ALA A 233 17.20 -11.33 11.58
C ALA A 233 17.77 -12.72 11.27
N TYR A 234 19.05 -12.79 10.91
CA TYR A 234 19.77 -14.04 10.66
C TYR A 234 21.24 -13.89 11.10
N SER A 235 21.87 -15.02 11.43
CA SER A 235 23.25 -15.09 11.95
C SER A 235 23.55 -14.07 13.05
N THR A 236 22.59 -13.86 13.96
CA THR A 236 22.69 -12.79 14.95
C THR A 236 21.86 -13.10 16.19
N TRP A 237 22.18 -12.41 17.28
CA TRP A 237 21.46 -12.50 18.54
C TRP A 237 20.30 -11.50 18.60
N GLN A 238 19.18 -11.94 19.18
CA GLN A 238 18.10 -11.08 19.65
C GLN A 238 17.83 -11.39 21.12
N GLY A 239 18.31 -10.53 22.02
CA GLY A 239 18.36 -10.84 23.44
C GLY A 239 19.19 -12.11 23.68
N ASN A 240 18.61 -13.10 24.36
CA ASN A 240 19.28 -14.37 24.69
C ASN A 240 18.99 -15.49 23.67
N TYR A 241 18.41 -15.15 22.52
CA TYR A 241 18.07 -16.10 21.46
C TYR A 241 18.94 -15.85 20.24
N TYR A 242 19.37 -16.92 19.58
CA TYR A 242 20.15 -16.82 18.35
C TYR A 242 19.31 -17.18 17.13
N LEU A 243 19.37 -16.33 16.10
CA LEU A 243 18.76 -16.57 14.81
C LEU A 243 19.81 -17.13 13.87
N LYS A 244 19.54 -18.31 13.32
CA LYS A 244 20.41 -19.06 12.41
C LYS A 244 20.56 -18.34 11.06
N SER A 245 21.40 -18.88 10.19
CA SER A 245 21.64 -18.37 8.84
C SER A 245 20.38 -18.30 7.97
N ASP A 246 19.39 -19.16 8.23
CA ASP A 246 18.08 -19.19 7.57
C ASP A 246 16.99 -18.41 8.34
N GLY A 247 17.37 -17.70 9.41
CA GLY A 247 16.49 -16.88 10.23
C GLY A 247 15.75 -17.61 11.36
N LYS A 248 15.81 -18.94 11.41
CA LYS A 248 15.13 -19.71 12.46
C LYS A 248 15.81 -19.51 13.81
N MET A 249 15.03 -19.45 14.88
CA MET A 249 15.54 -19.50 16.23
C MET A 249 16.20 -20.86 16.51
N ALA A 250 17.45 -20.83 16.94
CA ALA A 250 18.19 -22.03 17.34
C ALA A 250 17.63 -22.62 18.64
N VAL A 251 17.61 -23.95 18.74
CA VAL A 251 17.20 -24.68 19.95
C VAL A 251 18.08 -25.91 20.14
N ASN A 252 18.51 -26.16 21.39
CA ASN A 252 19.29 -27.35 21.77
C ASN A 252 20.55 -27.56 20.89
N GLU A 253 21.28 -26.50 20.59
CA GLU A 253 22.43 -26.55 19.68
C GLU A 253 23.52 -25.51 20.03
N TRP A 254 24.71 -25.72 19.48
CA TRP A 254 25.82 -24.78 19.56
C TRP A 254 25.74 -23.78 18.40
N VAL A 255 25.82 -22.50 18.71
CA VAL A 255 25.64 -21.39 17.76
C VAL A 255 26.83 -20.44 17.74
N ASP A 256 26.80 -19.52 16.78
CA ASP A 256 27.71 -18.38 16.71
C ASP A 256 29.19 -18.78 16.82
N GLY A 257 29.65 -19.59 15.85
CA GLY A 257 31.01 -20.12 15.83
C GLY A 257 31.26 -21.27 16.81
N GLY A 258 30.20 -21.90 17.31
CA GLY A 258 30.30 -22.98 18.30
C GLY A 258 30.69 -22.50 19.69
N ARG A 259 30.46 -21.22 20.00
CA ARG A 259 30.87 -20.56 21.25
C ARG A 259 29.81 -20.59 22.34
N TYR A 260 28.54 -20.63 21.95
CA TYR A 260 27.41 -20.54 22.86
C TYR A 260 26.46 -21.69 22.62
N TYR A 261 25.98 -22.31 23.70
CA TYR A 261 24.99 -23.37 23.64
C TYR A 261 23.64 -22.81 24.09
N VAL A 262 22.62 -22.92 23.24
CA VAL A 262 21.23 -22.53 23.54
C VAL A 262 20.43 -23.75 24.00
N GLY A 263 19.61 -23.59 25.04
CA GLY A 263 18.78 -24.66 25.59
C GLY A 263 17.67 -25.12 24.64
N ALA A 264 16.89 -26.13 25.06
CA ALA A 264 15.71 -26.59 24.31
C ALA A 264 14.60 -25.53 24.20
N ASP A 265 14.62 -24.53 25.09
CA ASP A 265 13.77 -23.33 25.04
C ASP A 265 14.35 -22.22 24.14
N GLY A 266 15.52 -22.45 23.53
CA GLY A 266 16.26 -21.50 22.69
C GLY A 266 17.04 -20.44 23.46
N VAL A 267 16.99 -20.46 24.80
CA VAL A 267 17.62 -19.44 25.64
C VAL A 267 19.08 -19.82 25.89
N TRP A 268 20.00 -18.90 25.60
CA TRP A 268 21.35 -18.94 26.16
C TRP A 268 21.32 -18.45 27.62
N LYS A 269 21.78 -19.30 28.55
CA LYS A 269 21.83 -19.00 29.98
C LYS A 269 23.26 -18.65 30.39
N GLU A 270 23.51 -17.36 30.62
CA GLU A 270 24.81 -16.86 31.03
C GLU A 270 25.31 -17.56 32.32
N GLY A 271 26.59 -17.95 32.33
CA GLY A 271 27.23 -18.60 33.48
C GLY A 271 26.93 -20.09 33.65
N GLN A 272 26.01 -20.68 32.88
CA GLN A 272 25.90 -22.13 32.79
C GLN A 272 26.98 -22.62 31.82
N ALA A 273 28.17 -22.95 32.37
CA ALA A 273 29.15 -23.72 31.63
C ALA A 273 28.45 -24.98 31.12
N SER A 274 28.38 -25.10 29.79
CA SER A 274 27.69 -26.16 29.06
C SER A 274 28.16 -27.52 29.57
N THR A 275 27.44 -28.09 30.54
CA THR A 275 27.58 -29.48 30.96
C THR A 275 27.04 -30.45 29.90
N ALA A 276 26.68 -29.95 28.72
CA ALA A 276 26.61 -30.75 27.51
C ALA A 276 28.05 -31.18 27.15
N SER A 277 28.48 -32.28 27.75
CA SER A 277 29.69 -33.01 27.39
C SER A 277 29.79 -33.16 25.87
N SER A 278 30.72 -32.39 25.30
CA SER A 278 31.53 -32.72 24.13
C SER A 278 30.86 -33.66 23.10
N SER A 279 30.20 -33.08 22.11
CA SER A 279 30.72 -33.34 20.77
C SER A 279 31.64 -32.16 20.45
N ASN A 280 32.95 -32.41 20.35
CA ASN A 280 33.91 -31.47 19.77
C ASN A 280 33.53 -31.09 18.31
N ASP A 281 32.50 -31.73 17.76
CA ASP A 281 32.15 -31.75 16.35
C ASP A 281 31.63 -30.39 15.86
N SER A 282 30.76 -29.70 16.62
CA SER A 282 30.21 -28.40 16.16
C SER A 282 31.29 -27.32 16.09
N ASN A 283 32.09 -27.16 17.15
CA ASN A 283 33.22 -26.23 17.15
C ASN A 283 34.27 -26.63 16.09
N SER A 284 34.44 -27.94 15.84
CA SER A 284 35.30 -28.42 14.76
C SER A 284 34.75 -28.03 13.37
N GLU A 285 33.43 -28.04 13.17
CA GLU A 285 32.81 -27.67 11.91
C GLU A 285 33.00 -26.17 11.62
N TYR A 286 32.65 -25.29 12.56
CA TYR A 286 32.82 -23.84 12.40
C TYR A 286 34.29 -23.46 12.14
N SER A 287 35.23 -24.04 12.88
CA SER A 287 36.65 -23.78 12.71
C SER A 287 37.21 -24.33 11.40
N ALA A 288 36.76 -25.52 10.97
CA ALA A 288 37.12 -26.11 9.69
C ALA A 288 36.58 -25.29 8.51
N ALA A 289 35.32 -24.84 8.58
CA ALA A 289 34.70 -23.98 7.57
C ALA A 289 35.46 -22.65 7.44
N LEU A 290 35.82 -22.02 8.57
CA LEU A 290 36.61 -20.79 8.60
C LEU A 290 38.01 -20.99 8.00
N GLY A 291 38.68 -22.10 8.33
CA GLY A 291 39.99 -22.44 7.75
C GLY A 291 39.93 -22.62 6.22
N LYS A 292 38.87 -23.25 5.72
CA LYS A 292 38.62 -23.42 4.29
C LYS A 292 38.30 -22.10 3.59
N ALA A 293 37.44 -21.27 4.17
CA ALA A 293 37.13 -19.94 3.65
C ALA A 293 38.40 -19.07 3.51
N LYS A 294 39.26 -19.06 4.55
CA LYS A 294 40.56 -18.37 4.51
C LYS A 294 41.46 -18.88 3.40
N SER A 295 41.51 -20.20 3.19
CA SER A 295 42.28 -20.82 2.11
C SER A 295 41.73 -20.45 0.72
N TYR A 296 40.39 -20.42 0.54
CA TYR A 296 39.77 -20.00 -0.71
C TYR A 296 40.02 -18.54 -1.04
N ASN A 297 39.99 -17.67 -0.03
CA ASN A 297 40.29 -16.27 -0.20
C ASN A 297 41.78 -16.03 -0.55
N SER A 298 42.70 -16.75 0.11
CA SER A 298 44.14 -16.56 -0.08
C SER A 298 44.67 -17.18 -1.39
N LEU A 299 44.21 -18.37 -1.77
CA LEU A 299 44.71 -19.10 -2.93
C LEU A 299 44.02 -18.73 -4.24
N PHE A 300 42.74 -18.37 -4.19
CA PHE A 300 41.90 -18.21 -5.39
C PHE A 300 41.19 -16.85 -5.47
N HIS A 301 41.34 -15.98 -4.47
CA HIS A 301 40.67 -14.67 -4.40
C HIS A 301 39.16 -14.76 -4.66
N MET A 302 38.52 -15.78 -4.09
CA MET A 302 37.11 -16.05 -4.32
C MET A 302 36.22 -14.97 -3.67
N SER A 303 35.15 -14.58 -4.37
CA SER A 303 34.12 -13.73 -3.77
C SER A 303 33.40 -14.44 -2.63
N LYS A 304 32.88 -13.69 -1.65
CA LYS A 304 32.08 -14.23 -0.53
C LYS A 304 30.99 -15.21 -0.99
N LYS A 305 30.24 -14.84 -2.04
CA LYS A 305 29.20 -15.71 -2.64
C LYS A 305 29.78 -17.02 -3.20
N ARG A 306 30.94 -16.97 -3.86
CA ARG A 306 31.57 -18.17 -4.42
C ARG A 306 32.13 -19.06 -3.31
N MET A 307 32.72 -18.47 -2.26
CA MET A 307 33.19 -19.20 -1.09
C MET A 307 32.03 -19.90 -0.37
N TYR A 308 30.92 -19.19 -0.10
CA TYR A 308 29.73 -19.79 0.52
C TYR A 308 29.27 -21.04 -0.25
N ARG A 309 29.06 -20.90 -1.57
CA ARG A 309 28.62 -22.02 -2.43
C ARG A 309 29.58 -23.20 -2.42
N GLN A 310 30.88 -22.94 -2.26
CA GLN A 310 31.90 -23.99 -2.19
C GLN A 310 31.85 -24.70 -0.83
N LEU A 311 31.81 -23.95 0.26
CA LEU A 311 31.71 -24.49 1.62
C LEU A 311 30.46 -25.37 1.80
N THR A 312 29.32 -24.97 1.23
CA THR A 312 28.07 -25.74 1.27
C THR A 312 27.93 -26.74 0.12
N SER A 313 28.94 -26.92 -0.73
CA SER A 313 28.87 -27.86 -1.85
C SER A 313 29.01 -29.31 -1.36
N ASP A 314 28.67 -30.27 -2.22
CA ASP A 314 28.91 -31.69 -1.95
C ASP A 314 30.39 -32.04 -1.73
N PHE A 315 31.33 -31.13 -2.03
CA PHE A 315 32.74 -31.34 -1.79
C PHE A 315 33.14 -31.05 -0.33
N ASP A 316 32.78 -29.88 0.21
CA ASP A 316 33.16 -29.48 1.57
C ASP A 316 32.09 -29.82 2.62
N LYS A 317 30.81 -29.78 2.24
CA LYS A 317 29.65 -30.22 3.04
C LYS A 317 29.47 -29.54 4.40
N PHE A 318 29.96 -28.32 4.58
CA PHE A 318 29.69 -27.55 5.80
C PHE A 318 28.21 -27.15 5.86
N SER A 319 27.66 -27.14 7.06
CA SER A 319 26.32 -26.61 7.36
C SER A 319 26.20 -25.14 6.91
N ASN A 320 24.97 -24.70 6.59
CA ASN A 320 24.73 -23.31 6.20
C ASN A 320 25.17 -22.32 7.29
N ASP A 321 25.00 -22.68 8.57
CA ASP A 321 25.42 -21.84 9.69
C ASP A 321 26.94 -21.74 9.80
N ALA A 322 27.66 -22.87 9.65
CA ALA A 322 29.12 -22.87 9.66
C ALA A 322 29.71 -22.14 8.46
N ALA A 323 29.14 -22.35 7.26
CA ALA A 323 29.53 -21.64 6.06
C ALA A 323 29.24 -20.14 6.18
N GLN A 324 28.07 -19.74 6.65
CA GLN A 324 27.72 -18.33 6.83
C GLN A 324 28.63 -17.66 7.84
N TYR A 325 28.86 -18.30 9.00
CA TYR A 325 29.82 -17.81 10.00
C TYR A 325 31.22 -17.59 9.40
N ALA A 326 31.71 -18.55 8.60
CA ALA A 326 33.00 -18.46 7.93
C ALA A 326 33.09 -17.37 6.83
N ILE A 327 31.97 -16.87 6.33
CA ILE A 327 31.91 -15.76 5.35
C ILE A 327 31.84 -14.40 6.04
N ASP A 328 31.27 -14.37 7.25
CA ASP A 328 31.12 -13.18 8.06
C ASP A 328 32.40 -12.85 8.86
N HIS A 329 33.29 -13.83 9.06
CA HIS A 329 34.55 -13.73 9.84
C HIS A 329 35.80 -14.05 9.02
#